data_AF-A0A847JKU6-F1
#
_entry.id   AF-A0A847JKU6-F1
#
_cell.length_a   1.000
_cell.length_b   1.000
_cell.length_c   1.000
_cell.angle_alpha   90.00
_cell.angle_beta   90.00
_cell.angle_gamma   90.00
#
_symmetry.space_group_name_H-M   'P 1'
#
loop_
_entity.id
_entity.type
_entity.pdbx_description
1 polymer ?
#
loop_
_entity_poly.entity_id
_entity_poly.type
_entity_poly.pdbx_seq_one_letter_code
_entity_poly.pdbx_strand_id
1 'polypeptide(L)'
;MNQKSNKPNTMLFRPAWKIERELRLSTIPLDRRTHESNWYTSDTVFPTGDDLVALFWHSSVPGSGAPEIPYLEMVQAMGNKGYDVSKAEILLHEGLAMAESCRIAHGGKPSPDLRALTAELLHEIHYAPRDLSNPYWRYEHPQEWNEVREAMPAATVSETGRPPLPGDLEARIHAGWLGQLAGGAFGTAIEGYHSEQLHKVYG
;
A
#
# COMPACT_ATOMS: atom_id res chain seq x y z
N MET A 1 -8.40 -10.92 47.51
CA MET A 1 -8.73 -9.71 46.69
C MET A 1 -7.45 -9.30 45.97
N ASN A 2 -7.17 -9.88 44.80
CA ASN A 2 -5.98 -9.56 44.00
C ASN A 2 -6.43 -8.75 42.79
N GLN A 3 -6.31 -7.43 42.88
CA GLN A 3 -6.43 -6.54 41.73
C GLN A 3 -5.22 -6.77 40.84
N LYS A 4 -5.41 -7.52 39.75
CA LYS A 4 -4.47 -7.50 38.63
C LYS A 4 -4.50 -6.10 38.05
N SER A 5 -3.37 -5.40 38.12
CA SER A 5 -3.20 -4.11 37.47
C SER A 5 -3.34 -4.29 35.97
N ASN A 6 -4.46 -3.85 35.40
CA ASN A 6 -4.59 -3.63 33.97
C ASN A 6 -3.77 -2.38 33.65
N LYS A 7 -2.47 -2.57 33.35
CA LYS A 7 -1.73 -1.53 32.62
C LYS A 7 -2.31 -1.50 31.21
N PRO A 8 -2.77 -0.35 30.70
CA PRO A 8 -3.15 -0.24 29.30
C PRO A 8 -1.94 -0.62 28.46
N ASN A 9 -2.14 -1.52 27.49
CA ASN A 9 -1.13 -1.90 26.52
C ASN A 9 -0.87 -0.66 25.65
N THR A 10 0.00 0.24 26.12
CA THR A 10 0.42 1.40 25.36
C THR A 10 1.27 0.84 24.23
N MET A 11 0.69 0.70 23.03
CA MET A 11 1.48 0.40 21.86
C MET A 11 2.59 1.45 21.80
N LEU A 12 3.85 1.00 21.87
CA LEU A 12 4.98 1.90 21.65
C LEU A 12 4.73 2.61 20.32
N PHE A 13 4.82 3.94 20.34
CA PHE A 13 4.74 4.74 19.13
C PHE A 13 5.74 4.20 18.10
N ARG A 14 5.23 3.87 16.91
CA ARG A 14 6.01 3.39 15.77
C ARG A 14 5.65 4.23 14.55
N PRO A 15 6.63 4.73 13.80
CA PRO A 15 6.36 5.35 12.51
C PRO A 15 5.57 4.42 11.59
N ALA A 16 4.71 4.99 10.73
CA ALA A 16 3.84 4.23 9.82
C ALA A 16 4.63 3.19 9.00
N TRP A 17 5.77 3.59 8.42
CA TRP A 17 6.62 2.70 7.63
C TRP A 17 7.13 1.47 8.41
N LYS A 18 7.31 1.58 9.74
CA LYS A 18 7.74 0.44 10.56
C LYS A 18 6.62 -0.56 10.74
N ILE A 19 5.40 -0.07 10.95
CA ILE A 19 4.20 -0.91 11.07
C ILE A 19 4.00 -1.69 9.76
N GLU A 20 4.06 -0.99 8.62
CA GLU A 20 3.91 -1.61 7.31
C GLU A 20 5.03 -2.63 7.03
N ARG A 21 6.28 -2.28 7.34
CA ARG A 21 7.40 -3.21 7.19
C ARG A 21 7.21 -4.47 8.04
N GLU A 22 6.78 -4.34 9.29
CA GLU A 22 6.50 -5.47 10.17
C GLU A 22 5.37 -6.35 9.61
N LEU A 23 4.29 -5.75 9.08
CA LEU A 23 3.21 -6.46 8.41
C LEU A 23 3.75 -7.29 7.24
N ARG A 24 4.50 -6.69 6.32
CA ARG A 24 5.05 -7.38 5.13
C ARG A 24 6.04 -8.49 5.50
N LEU A 25 6.88 -8.27 6.51
CA LEU A 25 7.86 -9.26 6.94
C LEU A 25 7.24 -10.45 7.69
N SER A 26 6.11 -10.26 8.35
CA SER A 26 5.49 -11.29 9.19
C SER A 26 4.41 -12.09 8.46
N THR A 27 3.82 -11.55 7.40
CA THR A 27 2.68 -12.18 6.73
C THR A 27 3.09 -13.42 5.95
N ILE A 28 2.40 -14.54 6.21
CA ILE A 28 2.56 -15.80 5.47
C ILE A 28 1.61 -15.82 4.26
N PRO A 29 2.09 -16.16 3.06
CA PRO A 29 1.26 -16.28 1.86
C PRO A 29 0.15 -17.32 1.98
N LEU A 30 -1.00 -17.01 1.38
CA LEU A 30 -1.98 -18.03 1.02
C LEU A 30 -1.40 -18.94 -0.06
N ASP A 31 -1.45 -20.26 0.13
CA ASP A 31 -0.99 -21.21 -0.89
C ASP A 31 -1.98 -21.25 -2.07
N ARG A 32 -1.56 -20.71 -3.20
CA ARG A 32 -2.37 -20.56 -4.42
C ARG A 32 -2.53 -21.85 -5.22
N ARG A 33 -1.88 -22.93 -4.81
CA ARG A 33 -2.17 -24.28 -5.31
C ARG A 33 -3.43 -24.86 -4.69
N THR A 34 -3.86 -24.33 -3.54
CA THR A 34 -5.04 -24.80 -2.79
C THR A 34 -6.11 -23.73 -2.59
N HIS A 35 -5.80 -22.45 -2.83
CA HIS A 35 -6.72 -21.33 -2.71
C HIS A 35 -6.86 -20.60 -4.04
N GLU A 36 -8.09 -20.45 -4.52
CA GLU A 36 -8.42 -19.74 -5.75
C GLU A 36 -8.17 -18.23 -5.65
N SER A 37 -7.98 -17.58 -6.80
CA SER A 37 -7.92 -16.12 -6.89
C SER A 37 -9.28 -15.50 -6.69
N ASN A 38 -9.35 -14.41 -5.92
CA ASN A 38 -10.59 -13.67 -5.68
C ASN A 38 -10.58 -12.30 -6.37
N TRP A 39 -10.32 -12.30 -7.69
CA TRP A 39 -10.40 -11.06 -8.46
C TRP A 39 -11.86 -10.62 -8.62
N TYR A 40 -12.05 -9.31 -8.62
CA TYR A 40 -13.32 -8.68 -8.89
C TYR A 40 -13.86 -9.08 -10.26
N THR A 41 -15.14 -9.42 -10.32
CA THR A 41 -15.88 -9.60 -11.58
C THR A 41 -16.54 -8.29 -11.99
N SER A 42 -17.13 -8.25 -13.19
CA SER A 42 -17.95 -7.13 -13.67
C SER A 42 -19.13 -6.78 -12.75
N ASP A 43 -19.54 -7.72 -11.88
CA ASP A 43 -20.67 -7.57 -10.99
C ASP A 43 -20.26 -7.08 -9.59
N THR A 44 -18.97 -6.82 -9.37
CA THR A 44 -18.44 -6.38 -8.07
C THR A 44 -18.99 -5.00 -7.74
N VAL A 45 -19.66 -4.90 -6.59
CA VAL A 45 -20.10 -3.62 -6.00
C VAL A 45 -19.10 -3.21 -4.92
N PHE A 46 -18.47 -2.06 -5.10
CA PHE A 46 -17.54 -1.53 -4.10
C PHE A 46 -18.29 -0.97 -2.89
N PRO A 47 -17.76 -1.16 -1.68
CA PRO A 47 -18.42 -0.70 -0.47
C PRO A 47 -18.49 0.82 -0.41
N THR A 48 -19.49 1.32 0.31
CA THR A 48 -19.69 2.77 0.55
C THR A 48 -20.00 3.01 2.02
N GLY A 49 -19.91 4.28 2.46
CA GLY A 49 -20.20 4.65 3.85
C GLY A 49 -19.32 3.89 4.85
N ASP A 50 -19.95 3.28 5.86
CA ASP A 50 -19.27 2.56 6.93
C ASP A 50 -18.46 1.36 6.45
N ASP A 51 -18.95 0.65 5.42
CA ASP A 51 -18.26 -0.51 4.89
C ASP A 51 -16.97 -0.10 4.18
N LEU A 52 -16.94 1.09 3.57
CA LEU A 52 -15.73 1.66 2.97
C LEU A 52 -14.72 2.08 4.05
N VAL A 53 -15.20 2.70 5.14
CA VAL A 53 -14.34 3.05 6.28
C VAL A 53 -13.74 1.79 6.90
N ALA A 54 -14.54 0.73 7.08
CA ALA A 54 -14.06 -0.55 7.59
C ALA A 54 -13.00 -1.16 6.66
N LEU A 55 -13.25 -1.17 5.35
CA LEU A 55 -12.29 -1.65 4.35
C LEU A 55 -10.94 -0.93 4.46
N PHE A 56 -10.94 0.39 4.65
CA PHE A 56 -9.70 1.17 4.70
C PHE A 56 -8.90 0.99 6.01
N TRP A 57 -9.55 0.50 7.06
CA TRP A 57 -8.89 0.11 8.30
C TRP A 57 -8.36 -1.34 8.27
N HIS A 58 -8.90 -2.18 7.39
CA HIS A 58 -8.44 -3.56 7.21
C HIS A 58 -8.90 -4.11 5.85
N SER A 59 -7.95 -4.39 4.96
CA SER A 59 -8.21 -4.97 3.65
C SER A 59 -7.23 -6.12 3.37
N SER A 60 -7.43 -6.79 2.25
CA SER A 60 -6.47 -7.71 1.68
C SER A 60 -6.45 -7.53 0.17
N VAL A 61 -5.26 -7.59 -0.41
CA VAL A 61 -5.07 -7.51 -1.86
C VAL A 61 -5.90 -8.61 -2.54
N PRO A 62 -6.85 -8.29 -3.43
CA PRO A 62 -7.78 -9.28 -4.00
C PRO A 62 -7.09 -10.42 -4.74
N GLY A 63 -5.97 -10.08 -5.39
CA GLY A 63 -5.10 -11.00 -6.09
C GLY A 63 -4.40 -11.97 -5.15
N SER A 64 -3.51 -11.49 -4.28
CA SER A 64 -2.64 -12.35 -3.46
C SER A 64 -3.25 -12.79 -2.13
N GLY A 65 -4.19 -12.01 -1.60
CA GLY A 65 -4.68 -12.12 -0.22
C GLY A 65 -3.71 -11.55 0.80
N ALA A 66 -2.69 -10.78 0.39
CA ALA A 66 -1.79 -10.11 1.33
C ALA A 66 -2.59 -9.05 2.11
N PRO A 67 -2.45 -8.97 3.45
CA PRO A 67 -3.12 -7.95 4.24
C PRO A 67 -2.59 -6.57 3.87
N GLU A 68 -3.46 -5.59 3.95
CA GLU A 68 -3.15 -4.18 3.71
C GLU A 68 -4.03 -3.31 4.60
N ILE A 69 -3.56 -2.10 4.89
CA ILE A 69 -4.29 -1.12 5.68
C ILE A 69 -4.20 0.23 4.97
N PRO A 70 -5.17 0.57 4.11
CA PRO A 70 -5.12 1.78 3.30
C PRO A 70 -4.86 3.07 4.08
N TYR A 71 -5.44 3.24 5.28
CA TYR A 71 -5.14 4.43 6.09
C TYR A 71 -3.70 4.49 6.60
N LEU A 72 -3.08 3.36 6.93
CA LEU A 72 -1.65 3.28 7.27
C LEU A 72 -0.79 3.67 6.06
N GLU A 73 -1.14 3.16 4.88
CA GLU A 73 -0.44 3.45 3.63
C GLU A 73 -0.54 4.93 3.24
N MET A 74 -1.68 5.59 3.46
CA MET A 74 -1.84 7.03 3.23
C MET A 74 -0.91 7.86 4.12
N VAL A 75 -0.80 7.52 5.41
CA VAL A 75 0.13 8.19 6.34
C VAL A 75 1.56 7.99 5.88
N GLN A 76 1.94 6.74 5.58
CA GLN A 76 3.29 6.42 5.09
C GLN A 76 3.61 7.14 3.77
N ALA A 77 2.68 7.21 2.84
CA ALA A 77 2.87 7.87 1.54
C ALA A 77 3.16 9.36 1.73
N MET A 78 2.47 10.04 2.63
CA MET A 78 2.76 11.45 2.94
C MET A 78 4.11 11.63 3.62
N GLY A 79 4.49 10.74 4.56
CA GLY A 79 5.82 10.74 5.16
C GLY A 79 6.93 10.54 4.12
N ASN A 80 6.74 9.62 3.17
CA ASN A 80 7.66 9.38 2.06
C ASN A 80 7.79 10.61 1.13
N LYS A 81 6.72 11.41 1.02
CA LYS A 81 6.71 12.68 0.28
C LYS A 81 7.29 13.86 1.07
N GLY A 82 7.92 13.61 2.22
CA GLY A 82 8.58 14.64 3.02
C GLY A 82 7.63 15.56 3.77
N TYR A 83 6.46 15.08 4.15
CA TYR A 83 5.56 15.77 5.06
C TYR A 83 5.75 15.28 6.50
N ASP A 84 5.57 16.18 7.47
CA ASP A 84 5.52 15.83 8.88
C ASP A 84 4.15 15.21 9.19
N VAL A 85 4.17 13.88 9.36
CA VAL A 85 2.99 13.07 9.64
C VAL A 85 2.87 12.69 11.11
N SER A 86 3.64 13.31 12.02
CA SER A 86 3.72 12.90 13.42
C SER A 86 2.35 12.86 14.12
N LYS A 87 1.47 13.82 13.82
CA LYS A 87 0.10 13.84 14.35
C LYS A 87 -0.77 12.73 13.76
N ALA A 88 -0.69 12.53 12.45
CA ALA A 88 -1.40 11.46 11.77
C ALA A 88 -0.96 10.08 12.29
N GLU A 89 0.33 9.89 12.59
CA GLU A 89 0.85 8.65 13.18
C GLU A 89 0.27 8.39 14.58
N ILE A 90 0.11 9.42 15.42
CA ILE A 90 -0.53 9.27 16.74
C ILE A 90 -1.97 8.77 16.58
N LEU A 91 -2.76 9.44 15.74
CA LEU A 91 -4.16 9.06 15.46
C LEU A 91 -4.24 7.66 14.84
N LEU A 92 -3.31 7.31 13.96
CA LEU A 92 -3.25 6.00 13.31
C LEU A 92 -3.10 4.87 14.33
N HIS A 93 -2.24 5.00 15.35
CA HIS A 93 -2.09 3.97 16.40
C HIS A 93 -3.39 3.74 17.17
N GLU A 94 -4.10 4.81 17.50
CA GLU A 94 -5.38 4.73 18.19
C GLU A 94 -6.45 4.11 17.28
N GLY A 95 -6.53 4.57 16.03
CA GLY A 95 -7.44 4.05 15.02
C GLY A 95 -7.25 2.56 14.73
N LEU A 96 -6.00 2.07 14.65
CA LEU A 96 -5.70 0.64 14.49
C LEU A 96 -6.26 -0.20 15.64
N ALA A 97 -6.11 0.27 16.89
CA ALA A 97 -6.65 -0.44 18.06
C ALA A 97 -8.18 -0.42 18.10
N MET A 98 -8.79 0.71 17.73
CA MET A 98 -10.25 0.85 17.66
C MET A 98 -10.86 0.01 16.54
N ALA A 99 -10.23 -0.01 15.36
CA ALA A 99 -10.66 -0.82 14.23
C ALA A 99 -10.63 -2.32 14.56
N GLU A 100 -9.56 -2.79 15.19
CA GLU A 100 -9.46 -4.18 15.64
C GLU A 100 -10.56 -4.52 16.66
N SER A 101 -10.83 -3.59 17.59
CA SER A 101 -11.92 -3.76 18.56
C SER A 101 -13.29 -3.84 17.88
N CYS A 102 -13.55 -2.99 16.86
CA CYS A 102 -14.78 -3.02 16.07
C CYS A 102 -14.93 -4.31 15.26
N ARG A 103 -13.81 -4.83 14.72
CA ARG A 103 -13.76 -6.11 14.00
C ARG A 103 -14.21 -7.28 14.88
N ILE A 104 -13.76 -7.30 16.14
CA ILE A 104 -14.08 -8.36 17.10
C ILE A 104 -15.51 -8.23 17.66
N ALA A 105 -15.94 -7.01 18.03
CA ALA A 105 -17.15 -6.81 18.84
C ALA A 105 -18.39 -6.34 18.06
N HIS A 106 -18.24 -5.76 16.87
CA HIS A 106 -19.31 -5.03 16.17
C HIS A 106 -19.56 -5.52 14.74
N GLY A 107 -19.24 -6.78 14.45
CA GLY A 107 -19.40 -7.34 13.10
C GLY A 107 -18.63 -6.58 12.02
N GLY A 108 -17.52 -5.92 12.41
CA GLY A 108 -16.69 -5.13 11.51
C GLY A 108 -17.15 -3.68 11.28
N LYS A 109 -18.31 -3.26 11.81
CA LYS A 109 -18.80 -1.90 11.58
C LYS A 109 -18.03 -0.86 12.42
N PRO A 110 -17.65 0.29 11.84
CA PRO A 110 -17.01 1.36 12.61
C PRO A 110 -17.92 1.91 13.70
N SER A 111 -17.36 2.13 14.88
CA SER A 111 -18.03 2.87 15.96
C SER A 111 -18.13 4.38 15.61
N PRO A 112 -19.03 5.15 16.24
CA PRO A 112 -19.04 6.61 16.11
C PRO A 112 -17.68 7.25 16.39
N ASP A 113 -16.97 6.75 17.41
CA ASP A 113 -15.65 7.25 17.77
C ASP A 113 -14.61 6.94 16.68
N LEU A 114 -14.65 5.74 16.08
CA LEU A 114 -13.75 5.40 14.98
C LEU A 114 -14.02 6.28 13.75
N ARG A 115 -15.29 6.62 13.47
CA ARG A 115 -15.63 7.57 12.39
C ARG A 115 -15.06 8.96 12.66
N ALA A 116 -15.22 9.48 13.88
CA ALA A 116 -14.68 10.78 14.27
C ALA A 116 -13.15 10.80 14.14
N LEU A 117 -12.47 9.80 14.69
CA LEU A 117 -11.02 9.65 14.58
C LEU A 117 -10.57 9.53 13.12
N THR A 118 -11.31 8.80 12.28
CA THR A 118 -10.99 8.67 10.85
C THR A 118 -11.04 10.04 10.15
N ALA A 119 -12.02 10.88 10.48
CA ALA A 119 -12.10 12.23 9.93
C ALA A 119 -10.92 13.11 10.39
N GLU A 120 -10.52 13.02 11.66
CA GLU A 120 -9.34 13.71 12.19
C GLU A 120 -8.04 13.23 11.54
N LEU A 121 -7.88 11.91 11.35
CA LEU A 121 -6.74 11.33 10.67
C LEU A 121 -6.63 11.86 9.23
N LEU A 122 -7.73 11.85 8.48
CA LEU A 122 -7.76 12.36 7.11
C LEU A 122 -7.44 13.86 7.05
N HIS A 123 -7.88 14.64 8.03
CA HIS A 123 -7.51 16.04 8.15
C HIS A 123 -6.00 16.21 8.33
N GLU A 124 -5.40 15.48 9.28
CA GLU A 124 -3.96 15.56 9.55
C GLU A 124 -3.11 15.04 8.37
N ILE A 125 -3.58 14.07 7.60
CA ILE A 125 -2.92 13.63 6.35
C ILE A 125 -2.99 14.72 5.27
N HIS A 126 -4.17 15.31 5.06
CA HIS A 126 -4.38 16.27 3.96
C HIS A 126 -3.67 17.61 4.20
N TYR A 127 -3.60 18.04 5.47
CA TYR A 127 -3.03 19.32 5.87
C TYR A 127 -1.66 19.19 6.56
N ALA A 128 -1.02 18.03 6.46
CA ALA A 128 0.32 17.80 6.99
C ALA A 128 1.29 18.91 6.53
N PRO A 129 2.08 19.53 7.42
CA PRO A 129 3.08 20.50 7.03
C PRO A 129 4.26 19.81 6.34
N ARG A 130 4.98 20.56 5.48
CA ARG A 130 6.20 20.03 4.84
C ARG A 130 7.35 19.96 5.86
N ASP A 131 8.04 18.83 5.91
CA ASP A 131 9.34 18.72 6.55
C ASP A 131 10.42 19.12 5.53
N LEU A 132 10.82 20.40 5.57
CA LEU A 132 11.82 20.95 4.64
C LEU A 132 13.22 20.34 4.81
N SER A 133 13.48 19.59 5.88
CA SER A 133 14.74 18.86 6.05
C SER A 133 14.79 17.56 5.24
N ASN A 134 13.64 17.06 4.80
CA ASN A 134 13.52 15.79 4.10
C ASN A 134 14.15 15.83 2.69
N PRO A 135 14.93 14.82 2.29
CA PRO A 135 15.57 14.78 0.97
C PRO A 135 14.58 14.75 -0.21
N TYR A 136 13.32 14.38 0.00
CA TYR A 136 12.27 14.41 -1.03
C TYR A 136 12.21 15.76 -1.76
N TRP A 137 12.39 16.87 -1.03
CA TRP A 137 12.32 18.23 -1.57
C TRP A 137 13.56 18.64 -2.38
N ARG A 138 14.60 17.80 -2.43
CA ARG A 138 15.82 18.06 -3.24
C ARG A 138 15.71 17.51 -4.66
N TYR A 139 14.73 16.66 -4.93
CA TYR A 139 14.48 16.12 -6.26
C TYR A 139 13.62 17.08 -7.08
N GLU A 140 13.83 17.09 -8.38
CA GLU A 140 12.93 17.73 -9.32
C GLU A 140 11.66 16.88 -9.46
N HIS A 141 10.50 17.53 -9.53
CA HIS A 141 9.19 16.89 -9.67
C HIS A 141 8.46 17.39 -10.92
N PRO A 142 8.95 17.07 -12.14
CA PRO A 142 8.28 17.46 -13.38
C PRO A 142 6.80 17.08 -13.35
N GLN A 143 5.91 18.04 -13.60
CA GLN A 143 4.46 17.84 -13.64
C GLN A 143 3.94 17.71 -15.08
N GLU A 144 4.60 18.40 -16.02
CA GLU A 144 4.18 18.46 -17.40
C GLU A 144 5.09 17.62 -18.31
N TRP A 145 4.54 17.14 -19.43
CA TRP A 145 5.28 16.32 -20.39
C TRP A 145 6.59 16.98 -20.87
N ASN A 146 6.57 18.29 -21.12
CA ASN A 146 7.75 19.02 -21.58
C ASN A 146 8.86 19.03 -20.52
N GLU A 147 8.50 19.19 -19.24
CA GLU A 147 9.44 19.16 -18.12
C GLU A 147 10.03 17.76 -17.95
N VAL A 148 9.19 16.72 -18.05
CA VAL A 148 9.64 15.32 -18.01
C VAL A 148 10.63 15.05 -19.14
N ARG A 149 10.32 15.50 -20.36
CA ARG A 149 11.19 15.34 -21.53
C ARG A 149 12.52 16.06 -21.34
N GLU A 150 12.52 17.29 -20.83
CA GLU A 150 13.73 18.07 -20.57
C GLU A 150 14.62 17.44 -19.50
N ALA A 151 14.02 16.83 -18.46
CA ALA A 151 14.74 16.10 -17.43
C ALA A 151 15.35 14.77 -17.92
N MET A 152 14.94 14.25 -19.09
CA MET A 152 15.44 12.99 -19.64
C MET A 152 16.64 13.22 -20.59
N PRO A 153 17.82 12.63 -20.32
CA PRO A 153 19.02 12.76 -21.17
C PRO A 153 18.82 12.32 -22.63
N ALA A 154 17.83 11.46 -22.89
CA ALA A 154 17.53 10.95 -24.23
C ALA A 154 16.93 12.02 -25.16
N ALA A 155 16.42 13.14 -24.65
CA ALA A 155 15.85 14.22 -25.47
C ALA A 155 16.88 14.90 -26.40
N THR A 156 18.17 14.77 -26.09
CA THR A 156 19.27 15.35 -26.89
C THR A 156 19.97 14.33 -27.78
N VAL A 157 19.61 13.04 -27.70
CA VAL A 157 20.21 11.99 -28.53
C VAL A 157 19.70 12.13 -29.96
N SER A 158 20.59 12.51 -30.87
CA SER A 158 20.34 12.61 -32.30
C SER A 158 19.66 11.35 -32.86
N GLU A 159 18.64 11.54 -33.70
CA GLU A 159 17.96 10.44 -34.40
C GLU A 159 18.92 9.59 -35.26
N THR A 160 20.09 10.13 -35.61
CA THR A 160 21.10 9.50 -36.47
C THR A 160 21.84 8.32 -35.84
N GLY A 161 21.55 7.95 -34.58
CA GLY A 161 22.20 6.86 -33.85
C GLY A 161 21.28 5.71 -33.40
N ARG A 162 20.01 5.69 -33.84
CA ARG A 162 19.08 4.63 -33.42
C ARG A 162 19.46 3.29 -34.09
N PRO A 163 19.57 2.19 -33.32
CA PRO A 163 19.75 0.88 -33.92
C PRO A 163 18.57 0.55 -34.86
N PRO A 164 18.81 -0.16 -35.98
CA PRO A 164 17.73 -0.57 -36.87
C PRO A 164 16.74 -1.46 -36.12
N LEU A 165 15.47 -1.41 -36.52
CA LEU A 165 14.47 -2.32 -35.98
C LEU A 165 14.92 -3.76 -36.26
N PRO A 166 14.79 -4.65 -35.27
CA PRO A 166 15.16 -6.05 -35.47
C PRO A 166 14.21 -6.71 -36.49
N GLY A 167 14.73 -7.64 -37.30
CA GLY A 167 13.96 -8.31 -38.35
C GLY A 167 12.81 -9.20 -37.83
N ASP A 168 12.83 -9.53 -36.55
CA ASP A 168 11.83 -10.33 -35.83
C ASP A 168 10.97 -9.47 -34.87
N LEU A 169 10.83 -8.17 -35.14
CA LEU A 169 10.14 -7.22 -34.27
C LEU A 169 8.75 -7.69 -33.84
N GLU A 170 7.93 -8.19 -34.76
CA GLU A 170 6.58 -8.68 -34.46
C GLU A 170 6.60 -9.84 -33.47
N ALA A 171 7.51 -10.81 -33.67
CA ALA A 171 7.69 -11.94 -32.77
C ALA A 171 8.13 -11.48 -31.37
N ARG A 172 9.00 -10.46 -31.28
CA ARG A 172 9.43 -9.87 -29.99
C ARG A 172 8.30 -9.15 -29.28
N ILE A 173 7.48 -8.39 -30.00
CA ILE A 173 6.31 -7.70 -29.44
C ILE A 173 5.32 -8.75 -28.90
N HIS A 174 5.01 -9.76 -29.70
CA HIS A 174 4.12 -10.85 -29.27
C HIS A 174 4.66 -11.58 -28.02
N ALA A 175 5.95 -11.93 -28.01
CA ALA A 175 6.59 -12.55 -26.85
C ALA A 175 6.58 -11.61 -25.62
N GLY A 176 6.73 -10.30 -25.81
CA GLY A 176 6.62 -9.30 -24.75
C GLY A 176 5.23 -9.27 -24.13
N TRP A 177 4.17 -9.26 -24.94
CA TRP A 177 2.79 -9.36 -24.46
C TRP A 177 2.52 -10.67 -23.71
N LEU A 178 2.96 -11.80 -24.26
CA LEU A 178 2.82 -13.09 -23.59
C LEU A 178 3.56 -13.12 -22.25
N GLY A 179 4.78 -12.55 -22.21
CA GLY A 179 5.56 -12.41 -21.00
C GLY A 179 4.88 -11.53 -19.94
N GLN A 180 4.26 -10.42 -20.34
CA GLN A 180 3.48 -9.56 -19.44
C GLN A 180 2.25 -10.29 -18.87
N LEU A 181 1.52 -11.04 -19.70
CA LEU A 181 0.36 -11.80 -19.24
C LEU A 181 0.77 -12.91 -18.27
N ALA A 182 1.79 -13.70 -18.61
CA ALA A 182 2.30 -14.76 -17.75
C ALA A 182 2.88 -14.21 -16.44
N GLY A 183 3.71 -13.16 -16.54
CA GLY A 183 4.33 -12.51 -15.39
C GLY A 183 3.33 -11.80 -14.49
N GLY A 184 2.33 -11.13 -15.06
CA GLY A 184 1.25 -10.50 -14.32
C GLY A 184 0.42 -11.53 -13.56
N ALA A 185 -0.06 -12.58 -14.25
CA ALA A 185 -0.85 -13.65 -13.62
C ALA A 185 -0.10 -14.36 -12.48
N PHE A 186 1.19 -14.66 -12.68
CA PHE A 186 2.01 -15.28 -11.64
C PHE A 186 2.36 -14.30 -10.51
N GLY A 187 2.77 -13.08 -10.85
CA GLY A 187 3.19 -12.06 -9.90
C GLY A 187 2.08 -11.67 -8.92
N THR A 188 0.84 -11.60 -9.40
CA THR A 188 -0.34 -11.37 -8.56
C THR A 188 -0.48 -12.35 -7.40
N ALA A 189 -0.11 -13.63 -7.59
CA ALA A 189 -0.22 -14.64 -6.53
C ALA A 189 0.73 -14.39 -5.35
N ILE A 190 1.82 -13.67 -5.59
CA ILE A 190 2.92 -13.47 -4.64
C ILE A 190 3.07 -12.00 -4.20
N GLU A 191 2.27 -11.11 -4.76
CA GLU A 191 2.26 -9.67 -4.47
C GLU A 191 2.02 -9.40 -2.98
N GLY A 192 2.79 -8.47 -2.40
CA GLY A 192 2.61 -8.03 -1.03
C GLY A 192 3.24 -8.94 0.05
N TYR A 193 3.96 -10.00 -0.34
CA TYR A 193 4.67 -10.89 0.58
C TYR A 193 6.19 -10.76 0.50
N HIS A 194 6.87 -10.93 1.64
CA HIS A 194 8.33 -10.96 1.70
C HIS A 194 8.89 -12.30 1.19
N SER A 195 10.06 -12.26 0.54
CA SER A 195 10.71 -13.45 -0.06
C SER A 195 10.92 -14.60 0.92
N GLU A 196 11.27 -14.32 2.18
CA GLU A 196 11.41 -15.37 3.20
C GLU A 196 10.09 -16.08 3.51
N GLN A 197 8.96 -15.39 3.38
CA GLN A 197 7.64 -15.97 3.63
C GLN A 197 7.15 -16.74 2.40
N LEU A 198 7.47 -16.25 1.19
CA LEU A 198 7.24 -16.97 -0.07
C LEU A 198 7.99 -18.31 -0.08
N HIS A 199 9.26 -18.32 0.31
CA HIS A 199 10.08 -19.53 0.34
C HIS A 199 9.50 -20.62 1.24
N LYS A 200 8.88 -20.26 2.38
CA LYS A 200 8.24 -21.23 3.29
C LYS A 200 7.04 -21.96 2.67
N VAL A 201 6.35 -21.33 1.72
CA VAL A 201 5.13 -21.89 1.10
C VAL A 201 5.44 -22.55 -0.24
N TYR A 202 6.26 -21.90 -1.07
CA TYR A 202 6.47 -22.27 -2.46
C TYR A 202 7.82 -22.96 -2.74
N GLY A 203 8.80 -22.83 -1.84
CA GLY A 203 10.17 -23.31 -2.06
C GLY A 203 11.05 -22.31 -2.80
#